data_AF-A0A519RQ59-F1
#
_entry.id   AF-A0A519RQ59-F1
#
_cell.length_a   1.000
_cell.length_b   1.000
_cell.length_c   1.000
_cell.angle_alpha   90.00
_cell.angle_beta   90.00
_cell.angle_gamma   90.00
#
_symmetry.space_group_name_H-M   'P 1'
#
loop_
_entity.id
_entity.type
_entity.pdbx_description
1 polymer ?
#
loop_
_entity_poly.entity_id
_entity_poly.type
_entity_poly.pdbx_seq_one_letter_code
_entity_poly.pdbx_strand_id
1 'polypeptide(L)' 'KTPQGKDYYWLTGEFVNQDKGEDTDEFALEQGFISVVPVQFDLTAHHAIQTLNTWKLNEKD' A
#
# COMPACT_ATOMS: atom_id res chain seq x y z
N LYS A 1 3.87 26.94 -11.38
CA LYS A 1 5.22 27.34 -11.86
C LYS A 1 6.11 27.74 -10.68
N THR A 2 7.29 27.14 -10.54
CA THR A 2 8.25 27.45 -9.46
C THR A 2 8.75 28.89 -9.57
N PRO A 3 9.37 29.46 -8.52
CA PRO A 3 9.99 30.78 -8.59
C PRO A 3 11.04 30.92 -9.70
N GLN A 4 11.64 29.82 -10.18
CA GLN A 4 12.55 29.80 -11.33
C GLN A 4 11.84 29.51 -12.67
N GLY A 5 10.51 29.58 -12.73
CA GLY A 5 9.73 29.43 -13.96
C GLY A 5 9.53 27.99 -14.45
N LYS A 6 9.87 26.97 -13.65
CA LYS A 6 9.65 25.56 -14.02
C LYS A 6 8.22 25.13 -13.74
N ASP A 7 7.68 24.21 -14.53
CA ASP A 7 6.38 23.62 -14.23
C ASP A 7 6.46 22.72 -12.99
N TYR A 8 5.42 22.75 -12.17
CA TYR A 8 5.23 21.83 -11.05
C TYR A 8 3.79 21.34 -11.10
N TYR A 9 3.62 20.10 -10.65
CA TYR A 9 2.33 19.43 -10.61
C TYR A 9 2.12 18.91 -9.20
N TRP A 10 0.90 19.08 -8.71
CA TRP A 10 0.47 18.49 -7.46
C TRP A 10 -0.47 17.35 -7.78
N LEU A 11 -0.30 16.22 -7.09
CA LEU A 11 -1.34 15.20 -7.09
C LEU A 11 -2.53 15.75 -6.30
N THR A 12 -3.67 15.85 -6.95
CA THR A 12 -4.91 16.35 -6.36
C THR A 12 -5.92 15.22 -6.27
N GLY A 13 -6.83 15.29 -5.30
CA GLY A 13 -7.89 14.31 -5.12
C GLY A 13 -8.40 14.39 -3.68
N GLU A 14 -9.54 13.77 -3.44
CA GLU A 14 -10.05 13.56 -2.09
C GLU A 14 -9.67 12.15 -1.64
N PHE A 15 -9.35 12.02 -0.35
CA PHE A 15 -9.21 10.71 0.25
C PHE A 15 -10.60 10.05 0.30
N VAL A 16 -10.75 8.92 -0.37
CA VAL A 16 -11.97 8.12 -0.35
C VAL A 16 -11.59 6.76 0.20
N ASN A 17 -11.99 6.45 1.43
CA ASN A 17 -11.80 5.11 1.96
C ASN A 17 -12.76 4.13 1.24
N GLN A 18 -12.17 3.14 0.57
CA GLN A 18 -12.90 2.06 -0.10
C GLN A 18 -12.90 0.78 0.73
N ASP A 19 -12.08 0.72 1.78
CA ASP A 19 -12.05 -0.37 2.73
C ASP A 19 -13.23 -0.21 3.70
N LYS A 20 -14.02 -1.28 3.83
CA LYS A 20 -15.17 -1.35 4.72
C LYS A 20 -14.89 -2.23 5.95
N GLY A 21 -13.63 -2.63 6.13
CA GLY A 21 -13.16 -3.41 7.27
C GLY A 21 -13.15 -2.60 8.56
N GLU A 22 -13.62 -3.22 9.64
CA GLU A 22 -13.62 -2.66 10.99
C GLU A 22 -12.31 -2.96 11.75
N ASP A 23 -11.38 -3.69 11.12
CA ASP A 23 -10.07 -4.05 11.66
C ASP A 23 -8.94 -3.12 11.17
N THR A 24 -9.31 -2.04 10.48
CA THR A 24 -8.37 -1.03 9.97
C THR A 24 -8.02 0.00 11.03
N ASP A 25 -6.86 0.63 10.86
CA ASP A 25 -6.44 1.74 11.71
C ASP A 25 -7.32 2.98 11.53
N GLU A 26 -7.75 3.26 10.30
CA GLU A 26 -8.65 4.37 9.99
C GLU A 26 -10.02 4.21 10.69
N PHE A 27 -10.61 3.00 10.69
CA PHE A 27 -11.84 2.73 11.42
C PHE A 27 -11.66 2.94 12.94
N ALA A 28 -10.57 2.44 13.52
CA ALA A 28 -10.30 2.62 14.95
C ALA A 28 -10.20 4.11 15.34
N LEU A 29 -9.57 4.93 14.50
CA LEU A 29 -9.47 6.37 14.70
C LEU A 29 -10.83 7.07 14.55
N GLU A 30 -11.63 6.68 13.56
CA GLU A 30 -13.00 7.23 13.37
C GLU A 30 -13.89 6.96 14.59
N GLN A 31 -13.74 5.79 15.21
CA GLN A 31 -14.47 5.42 16.44
C GLN A 31 -13.87 6.04 17.73
N GLY A 32 -12.79 6.82 17.62
CA GLY A 32 -12.18 7.54 18.75
C GLY A 32 -11.22 6.70 19.60
N PHE A 33 -10.73 5.58 19.08
CA PHE A 33 -9.72 4.74 19.75
C PHE A 33 -8.30 5.08 19.29
N ILE A 34 -7.31 4.63 20.07
CA ILE A 34 -5.90 4.66 19.66
C ILE A 34 -5.61 3.40 18.83
N SER A 35 -4.96 3.56 17.68
CA SER A 35 -4.52 2.44 16.84
C SER A 35 -3.03 2.12 17.02
N VAL A 36 -2.70 0.83 17.10
CA VAL A 36 -1.32 0.32 17.13
C VAL A 36 -1.19 -0.77 16.08
N VAL A 37 -0.45 -0.47 15.00
CA VAL A 37 -0.26 -1.38 13.87
C VAL A 37 1.18 -1.91 13.87
N PRO A 38 1.42 -3.20 14.16
CA PRO A 38 2.75 -3.78 14.04
C PRO A 38 3.15 -3.87 12.57
N VAL A 39 4.32 -3.32 12.24
CA VAL A 39 4.85 -3.32 10.86
C VAL A 39 5.94 -4.37 10.69
N GLN A 40 5.97 -4.99 9.50
CA GLN A 40 7.01 -5.94 9.13
C GLN A 40 8.16 -5.22 8.41
N PHE A 41 9.38 -5.34 8.95
CA PHE A 41 10.57 -4.71 8.35
C PHE A 41 11.16 -5.52 7.20
N ASP A 42 11.05 -6.85 7.25
CA ASP A 42 11.47 -7.73 6.17
C ASP A 42 10.36 -7.82 5.13
N LEU A 43 10.57 -7.16 4.00
CA LEU A 43 9.60 -7.09 2.91
C LEU A 43 9.54 -8.36 2.05
N THR A 44 10.30 -9.41 2.41
CA THR A 44 10.26 -10.68 1.69
C THR A 44 8.91 -11.39 1.95
N ALA A 45 8.10 -11.51 0.89
CA ALA A 45 6.82 -12.24 0.90
C ALA A 45 7.05 -13.76 0.92
N HIS A 46 7.52 -14.30 2.04
CA HIS A 46 7.92 -15.70 2.19
C HIS A 46 6.81 -16.70 1.79
N HIS A 47 5.55 -16.36 2.05
CA HIS A 47 4.39 -17.19 1.70
C HIS A 47 4.26 -17.40 0.18
N ALA A 48 4.72 -16.46 -0.64
CA ALA A 48 4.60 -16.52 -2.09
C ALA A 48 5.70 -17.38 -2.75
N ILE A 49 6.82 -17.64 -2.05
CA ILE A 49 8.01 -18.29 -2.64
C ILE A 49 7.66 -19.66 -3.21
N GLN A 50 6.91 -20.48 -2.48
CA GLN A 50 6.56 -21.83 -2.95
C GLN A 50 5.74 -21.77 -4.23
N THR A 51 4.74 -20.88 -4.30
CA THR A 51 3.91 -20.69 -5.48
C THR A 51 4.74 -20.19 -6.67
N LEU A 52 5.59 -19.19 -6.46
CA LEU A 52 6.43 -18.63 -7.52
C LEU A 52 7.41 -19.66 -8.10
N ASN A 53 7.94 -20.56 -7.28
CA ASN A 53 8.82 -21.64 -7.75
C ASN A 53 8.12 -22.65 -8.68
N THR A 54 6.78 -22.69 -8.68
CA THR A 54 6.02 -23.53 -9.63
C THR A 54 5.81 -22.85 -10.98
N TRP A 55 6.08 -21.56 -11.10
CA TRP A 55 5.81 -20.81 -12.32
C TRP A 55 6.87 -21.08 -13.39
N LYS A 56 6.43 -21.44 -14.58
CA LYS A 56 7.26 -21.69 -15.76
C LYS A 56 7.54 -20.40 -16.52
N LEU A 57 8.17 -19.43 -15.85
CA LEU A 57 8.37 -18.08 -16.41
C LEU A 57 9.41 -18.01 -17.54
N ASN A 58 10.28 -19.02 -17.64
CA ASN A 58 11.41 -19.04 -18.57
C ASN A 58 11.37 -20.23 -19.56
N GLU A 59 10.27 -20.96 -19.62
CA GLU A 59 10.11 -21.98 -20.66
C GLU A 59 9.86 -21.27 -22.00
N LYS A 60 10.73 -21.50 -22.99
CA LYS A 60 10.41 -21.19 -24.39
C LYS A 60 9.47 -22.29 -24.89
N ASP A 61 8.38 -21.87 -25.51
CA ASP A 61 7.43 -22.74 -26.22
C ASP A 61 8.12 -23.78 -27.12
#